data_AF-A0A2V7F218-F1
#
_entry.id   AF-A0A2V7F218-F1
#
_cell.length_a   1.000
_cell.length_b   1.000
_cell.length_c   1.000
_cell.angle_alpha   90.00
_cell.angle_beta   90.00
_cell.angle_gamma   90.00
#
_symmetry.space_group_name_H-M   'P 1'
#
loop_
_entity.id
_entity.type
_entity.pdbx_description
1 polymer ?
#
loop_
_entity_poly.entity_id
_entity_poly.type
_entity_poly.pdbx_seq_one_letter_code
_entity_poly.pdbx_strand_id
1 'polypeptide(L)'
;MQDMPTRVVLTYREYAALPADGRRYELHEGELFVTPAPGSLHQRLVGNLFVLLREHANARGLGEVFVSPLDCILSETTVVEPDNHALALGWRTQTR
;
A
#
# COMPACT_ATOMS: atom_id res chain seq x y z
N MET A 1 -1.83 23.18 -31.59
CA MET A 1 -0.80 22.47 -30.82
C MET A 1 -1.20 22.60 -29.35
N GLN A 2 -2.09 21.72 -28.88
CA GLN A 2 -2.67 21.83 -27.53
C GLN A 2 -1.54 21.69 -26.50
N ASP A 3 -1.48 22.66 -25.59
CA ASP A 3 -0.60 22.66 -24.43
C ASP A 3 -1.06 21.53 -23.51
N MET A 4 -0.30 20.43 -23.44
CA MET A 4 -0.59 19.37 -22.49
C MET A 4 -0.13 19.81 -21.11
N PRO A 5 -1.01 19.87 -20.09
CA PRO A 5 -0.60 20.29 -18.76
C PRO A 5 0.52 19.37 -18.27
N THR A 6 1.61 19.97 -17.80
CA THR A 6 2.71 19.21 -17.18
C THR A 6 2.18 18.59 -15.89
N ARG A 7 2.08 17.25 -15.86
CA ARG A 7 1.73 16.49 -14.66
C ARG A 7 2.86 16.64 -13.63
N VAL A 8 2.50 16.99 -12.40
CA VAL A 8 3.42 16.93 -11.26
C VAL A 8 3.65 15.45 -10.94
N VAL A 9 4.92 15.02 -10.94
CA VAL A 9 5.32 13.64 -10.62
C VAL A 9 6.03 13.68 -9.28
N LEU A 10 5.38 13.15 -8.24
CA LEU A 10 5.95 13.05 -6.91
C LEU A 10 6.80 11.79 -6.76
N THR A 11 7.77 11.88 -5.87
CA THR A 11 8.70 10.80 -5.49
C THR A 11 8.37 10.24 -4.10
N TYR A 12 8.94 9.08 -3.75
CA TYR A 12 8.84 8.49 -2.42
C TYR A 12 9.33 9.45 -1.35
N ARG A 13 10.39 10.21 -1.63
CA ARG A 13 10.91 11.22 -0.70
C ARG A 13 9.87 12.30 -0.38
N GLU A 14 9.15 12.78 -1.39
CA GLU A 14 8.11 13.80 -1.21
C GLU A 14 6.86 13.20 -0.54
N TYR A 15 6.48 11.99 -0.93
CA TYR A 15 5.45 11.20 -0.26
C TYR A 15 5.74 11.01 1.23
N ALA A 16 6.97 10.63 1.60
CA ALA A 16 7.38 10.41 2.98
C ALA A 16 7.37 11.70 3.82
N ALA A 17 7.42 12.87 3.17
CA ALA A 17 7.33 14.17 3.82
C ALA A 17 5.88 14.65 4.05
N LEU A 18 4.86 13.90 3.60
CA LEU A 18 3.46 14.21 3.85
C LEU A 18 3.15 14.20 5.37
N PRO A 19 2.21 15.04 5.82
CA PRO A 19 1.84 15.11 7.22
C PRO A 19 1.22 13.79 7.70
N ALA A 20 1.50 13.41 8.93
CA ALA A 20 0.84 12.28 9.61
C ALA A 20 -0.55 12.70 10.12
N ASP A 21 -1.45 13.06 9.22
CA ASP A 21 -2.79 13.59 9.52
C ASP A 21 -3.89 12.50 9.57
N GLY A 22 -3.49 11.23 9.51
CA GLY A 22 -4.38 10.08 9.56
C GLY A 22 -5.08 9.76 8.24
N ARG A 23 -4.74 10.44 7.14
CA ARG A 23 -5.22 10.08 5.80
C ARG A 23 -4.39 8.97 5.19
N ARG A 24 -5.05 8.11 4.41
CA ARG A 24 -4.41 7.10 3.57
C ARG A 24 -4.01 7.74 2.26
N TYR A 25 -2.70 7.93 2.10
CA TYR A 25 -2.08 8.47 0.89
C TYR A 25 -1.48 7.32 0.08
N GLU A 26 -1.73 7.32 -1.23
CA GLU A 26 -1.09 6.39 -2.17
C GLU A 26 -0.48 7.17 -3.33
N LEU A 27 0.65 6.69 -3.82
CA LEU A 27 1.36 7.21 -4.97
C LEU A 27 1.27 6.21 -6.13
N HIS A 28 0.67 6.63 -7.23
CA HIS A 28 0.51 5.83 -8.45
C HIS A 28 1.26 6.51 -9.59
N GLU A 29 2.46 5.99 -9.91
CA GLU A 29 3.35 6.55 -10.94
C GLU A 29 3.67 8.06 -10.74
N GLY A 30 3.70 8.51 -9.49
CA GLY A 30 3.95 9.90 -9.12
C GLY A 30 2.70 10.76 -8.96
N GLU A 31 1.50 10.22 -9.18
CA GLU A 31 0.24 10.88 -8.84
C GLU A 31 -0.20 10.53 -7.42
N LEU A 32 -0.53 11.53 -6.61
CA LEU A 32 -0.97 11.35 -5.23
C LEU A 32 -2.49 11.16 -5.16
N PHE A 33 -2.91 10.05 -4.58
CA PHE A 33 -4.30 9.73 -4.29
C PHE A 33 -4.53 9.74 -2.78
N VAL A 34 -5.73 10.17 -2.40
CA VAL A 34 -6.19 10.16 -1.00
C VAL A 34 -7.45 9.33 -0.94
N THR A 35 -7.39 8.25 -0.17
CA THR A 35 -8.52 7.33 0.00
C THR A 35 -9.19 7.59 1.36
N PRO A 36 -10.53 7.70 1.42
CA PRO A 36 -11.22 7.83 2.70
C PRO A 36 -11.04 6.56 3.55
N ALA A 37 -11.21 6.72 4.87
CA ALA A 37 -11.17 5.57 5.78
C ALA A 37 -12.25 4.54 5.41
N PRO A 38 -11.91 3.23 5.42
CA PRO A 38 -12.85 2.17 5.06
C PRO A 38 -13.98 1.99 6.10
N GLY A 39 -15.15 1.59 5.63
CA GLY A 39 -16.28 1.23 6.48
C GLY A 39 -16.14 -0.15 7.14
N SER A 40 -16.98 -0.42 8.14
CA SER A 40 -16.93 -1.67 8.93
C SER A 40 -17.15 -2.95 8.09
N LEU A 41 -17.96 -2.88 7.02
CA LEU A 41 -18.15 -4.01 6.11
C LEU A 41 -16.85 -4.37 5.38
N HIS A 42 -16.14 -3.37 4.86
CA HIS A 42 -14.84 -3.56 4.20
C HIS A 42 -13.85 -4.18 5.18
N GLN A 43 -13.76 -3.64 6.40
CA GLN A 43 -12.86 -4.16 7.44
C GLN A 43 -13.15 -5.63 7.81
N ARG A 44 -14.43 -6.02 7.90
CA ARG A 44 -14.80 -7.43 8.14
C ARG A 44 -14.36 -8.35 7.01
N LEU A 45 -14.52 -7.93 5.76
CA LEU A 45 -14.13 -8.72 4.60
C LEU A 45 -12.60 -8.86 4.51
N VAL A 46 -11.88 -7.76 4.72
CA VAL A 46 -10.41 -7.73 4.75
C VAL A 46 -9.87 -8.65 5.85
N GLY A 47 -10.41 -8.59 7.07
CA GLY A 47 -9.99 -9.43 8.19
C GLY A 47 -10.22 -10.92 7.94
N ASN A 48 -11.38 -11.30 7.38
CA ASN A 48 -11.64 -12.70 7.04
C ASN A 48 -10.67 -13.22 5.97
N LEU A 49 -10.38 -12.41 4.95
CA LEU A 49 -9.42 -12.77 3.91
C LEU A 49 -8.00 -12.88 4.46
N PHE A 50 -7.60 -11.96 5.35
CA PHE A 50 -6.31 -12.00 6.03
C PHE A 50 -6.07 -13.32 6.75
N VAL A 51 -7.06 -13.77 7.55
CA VAL A 51 -6.96 -15.04 8.29
C VAL A 51 -6.71 -16.21 7.34
N LEU A 52 -7.51 -16.33 6.28
CA LEU A 52 -7.39 -17.41 5.30
C LEU A 52 -6.03 -17.41 4.59
N LEU A 53 -5.56 -16.24 4.15
CA LEU A 53 -4.27 -16.10 3.48
C LEU A 53 -3.11 -16.41 4.43
N ARG A 54 -3.17 -15.91 5.66
CA ARG A 54 -2.13 -16.11 6.67
C ARG A 54 -2.01 -17.58 7.07
N GLU A 55 -3.14 -18.26 7.29
CA GLU A 55 -3.14 -19.70 7.55
C GLU A 55 -2.53 -20.49 6.39
N HIS A 56 -2.91 -20.16 5.15
CA HIS A 56 -2.36 -20.80 3.95
C HIS A 56 -0.84 -20.62 3.83
N ALA A 57 -0.35 -19.39 4.04
CA ALA A 57 1.06 -19.04 3.95
C ALA A 57 1.89 -19.74 5.04
N ASN A 58 1.41 -19.72 6.29
CA ASN A 58 2.07 -20.36 7.42
C ASN A 58 2.17 -21.88 7.24
N ALA A 59 1.08 -22.53 6.82
CA ALA A 59 1.04 -23.98 6.63
C ALA A 59 2.02 -24.49 5.57
N ARG A 60 2.47 -23.61 4.67
CA ARG A 60 3.35 -23.95 3.53
C ARG A 60 4.71 -23.27 3.59
N GLY A 61 4.97 -22.46 4.63
CA GLY A 61 6.19 -21.67 4.73
C GLY A 61 6.38 -20.73 3.53
N LEU A 62 5.33 -20.05 3.08
CA LEU A 62 5.41 -19.19 1.88
C LEU A 62 5.88 -17.78 2.18
N GLY A 63 5.83 -17.36 3.45
CA GLY A 63 6.23 -16.02 3.88
C GLY A 63 5.21 -15.42 4.85
N GLU A 64 5.12 -14.09 4.88
CA GLU A 64 4.28 -13.34 5.81
C GLU A 64 3.18 -12.59 5.08
N VAL A 65 2.00 -12.49 5.70
CA VAL A 65 0.85 -11.75 5.17
C VAL A 65 0.59 -10.57 6.10
N PHE A 66 0.34 -9.40 5.53
CA PHE A 66 0.08 -8.15 6.21
C PHE A 66 -1.28 -7.57 5.78
N VAL A 67 -1.81 -6.70 6.64
CA VAL A 67 -3.06 -5.97 6.45
C VAL A 67 -2.78 -4.48 6.54
N SER A 68 -3.56 -3.64 5.84
CA SER A 68 -3.48 -2.18 5.94
C SER A 68 -3.73 -1.69 7.38
N PRO A 69 -3.11 -0.58 7.83
CA PRO A 69 -2.21 0.28 7.07
C PRO A 69 -0.76 -0.21 7.08
N LEU A 70 -0.15 -0.34 5.90
CA LEU A 70 1.29 -0.58 5.72
C LEU A 70 1.71 -0.20 4.28
N ASP A 71 2.69 0.69 4.16
CA ASP A 71 3.20 1.15 2.86
C ASP A 71 3.92 0.03 2.11
N CYS A 72 3.52 -0.19 0.86
CA CYS A 72 4.23 -1.01 -0.11
C CYS A 72 4.96 -0.10 -1.11
N ILE A 73 6.26 0.11 -0.88
CA ILE A 73 7.12 0.89 -1.76
C ILE A 73 7.56 0.00 -2.94
N LEU A 74 6.97 0.21 -4.11
CA LEU A 74 7.24 -0.56 -5.32
C LEU A 74 8.31 0.11 -6.20
N SER A 75 8.39 1.44 -6.15
CA SER A 75 9.42 2.23 -6.81
C SER A 75 9.52 3.62 -6.17
N GLU A 76 10.46 4.44 -6.64
CA GLU A 76 10.54 5.87 -6.27
C GLU A 76 9.28 6.66 -6.60
N THR A 77 8.37 6.17 -7.45
CA THR A 77 7.16 6.88 -7.85
C THR A 77 5.89 6.06 -7.60
N THR A 78 5.99 4.91 -6.94
CA THR A 78 4.83 4.05 -6.68
C THR A 78 4.88 3.50 -5.26
N VAL A 79 3.92 3.94 -4.45
CA VAL A 79 3.73 3.55 -3.05
C VAL A 79 2.25 3.30 -2.84
N VAL A 80 1.88 2.09 -2.47
CA VAL A 80 0.47 1.71 -2.31
C VAL A 80 0.22 1.15 -0.92
N GLU A 81 -1.00 1.28 -0.41
CA GLU A 81 -1.39 0.71 0.89
C GLU A 81 -2.48 -0.35 0.65
N PRO A 82 -2.16 -1.54 0.13
CA PRO A 82 -3.17 -2.54 -0.19
C PRO A 82 -3.85 -3.07 1.06
N ASP A 83 -5.12 -3.45 0.95
CA ASP A 83 -5.90 -3.94 2.09
C ASP A 83 -5.30 -5.22 2.70
N ASN A 84 -4.82 -6.14 1.85
CA ASN A 84 -4.03 -7.31 2.23
C ASN A 84 -2.89 -7.50 1.22
N HIS A 85 -1.70 -7.88 1.69
CA HIS A 85 -0.59 -8.24 0.82
C HIS A 85 0.32 -9.26 1.50
N ALA A 86 1.16 -9.95 0.70
CA ALA A 86 2.05 -10.97 1.19
C ALA A 86 3.49 -10.71 0.73
N LEU A 87 4.44 -11.05 1.59
CA LEU A 87 5.86 -11.04 1.29
C LEU A 87 6.36 -12.47 1.29
N ALA A 88 6.84 -12.92 0.13
CA ALA A 88 7.40 -14.25 -0.01
C ALA A 88 8.73 -14.36 0.76
N LEU A 89 9.04 -15.57 1.26
CA LEU A 89 10.34 -15.82 1.90
C LEU A 89 11.50 -15.37 0.99
N GLY A 90 12.44 -14.61 1.56
CA GLY A 90 13.60 -14.06 0.87
C GLY A 90 13.40 -12.65 0.30
N TRP A 91 12.18 -12.12 0.32
CA TRP A 91 11.91 -10.71 -0.02
C TRP A 91 12.14 -9.82 1.21
N ARG A 92 12.72 -8.63 1.00
CA ARG A 92 12.95 -7.63 2.05
C ARG A 92 11.86 -6.57 1.98
N THR A 93 11.34 -6.15 3.14
CA THR A 93 10.55 -4.93 3.23
C THR A 93 11.46 -3.70 3.13
N GLN A 94 11.04 -2.73 2.34
CA GLN A 94 11.42 -1.33 2.55
C GLN A 94 10.27 -0.75 3.38
N THR A 95 10.38 -0.81 4.70
CA THR A 95 9.44 -0.11 5.60
C THR A 95 10.06 1.22 6.03
N ARG A 96 9.22 2.21 6.29
CA ARG A 96 9.60 3.54 6.76
C ARG A 96 10.27 3.50 8.13
#